data_AF-B9L7N5-F1
#
_entry.id   AF-B9L7N5-F1
#
_cell.length_a   1.000
_cell.length_b   1.000
_cell.length_c   1.000
_cell.angle_alpha   90.00
_cell.angle_beta   90.00
_cell.angle_gamma   90.00
#
_symmetry.space_group_name_H-M   'P 1'
#
loop_
_entity.id
_entity.type
_entity.pdbx_description
1 polymer ?
#
loop_
_entity_poly.entity_id
_entity_poly.type
_entity_poly.pdbx_seq_one_letter_code
_entity_poly.pdbx_strand_id
1 'polypeptide(L)'
;MFVLGIPIKDNICVGSKDAEKFAKVFVNNGAIEKIDYVDNRDDLVGLVHFFVTPKEEYVFDFLEAGAEPLMTPAPEMSINDVVEAFLFRELFSYGSI
;
A
#
# COMPACT_ATOMS: atom_id res chain seq x y z
N MET A 1 10.05 11.41 -4.23
CA MET A 1 9.74 9.99 -4.50
C MET A 1 9.01 9.41 -3.31
N PHE A 2 7.84 8.83 -3.52
CA PHE A 2 7.09 8.08 -2.52
C PHE A 2 7.19 6.59 -2.82
N VAL A 3 6.97 5.76 -1.80
CA VAL A 3 7.01 4.30 -1.92
C VAL A 3 5.79 3.76 -1.20
N LEU A 4 4.92 3.07 -1.93
CA LEU A 4 3.69 2.48 -1.42
C LEU A 4 3.90 0.97 -1.26
N GLY A 5 3.51 0.42 -0.12
CA GLY A 5 3.35 -1.02 0.11
C GLY A 5 1.89 -1.40 -0.11
N ILE A 6 1.62 -2.35 -1.00
CA ILE A 6 0.25 -2.75 -1.37
C ILE A 6 0.16 -4.28 -1.35
N PRO A 7 -0.75 -4.91 -0.57
CA PRO A 7 -1.01 -6.34 -0.67
C PRO A 7 -1.78 -6.66 -1.95
N ILE A 8 -1.32 -7.63 -2.74
CA ILE A 8 -1.86 -7.91 -4.08
C ILE A 8 -2.25 -9.37 -4.23
N LYS A 9 -3.41 -9.59 -4.86
CA LYS A 9 -3.83 -10.86 -5.46
C LYS A 9 -4.44 -10.59 -6.83
N ASP A 10 -4.02 -11.33 -7.85
CA ASP A 10 -4.50 -11.14 -9.23
C ASP A 10 -4.41 -9.68 -9.75
N ASN A 11 -3.36 -8.95 -9.35
CA ASN A 11 -3.15 -7.50 -9.61
C ASN A 11 -4.16 -6.54 -8.95
N ILE A 12 -4.97 -7.02 -8.01
CA ILE A 12 -5.91 -6.23 -7.23
C ILE A 12 -5.39 -6.05 -5.80
N CYS A 13 -5.55 -4.84 -5.26
CA CYS A 13 -5.33 -4.51 -3.85
C CYS A 13 -6.31 -5.30 -2.99
N VAL A 14 -5.79 -6.13 -2.10
CA VAL A 14 -6.58 -6.97 -1.18
C VAL A 14 -6.09 -6.77 0.25
N GLY A 15 -6.77 -7.35 1.23
CA GLY A 15 -6.23 -7.39 2.60
C GLY A 15 -4.97 -8.26 2.68
N SER A 16 -4.09 -7.99 3.64
CA SER A 16 -2.81 -8.68 3.79
C SER A 16 -2.95 -10.20 3.96
N LYS A 17 -4.05 -10.66 4.57
CA LYS A 17 -4.33 -12.10 4.77
C LYS A 17 -4.70 -12.83 3.47
N ASP A 18 -5.22 -12.09 2.49
CA ASP A 18 -5.70 -12.62 1.22
C ASP A 18 -4.68 -12.40 0.09
N ALA A 19 -3.57 -11.70 0.38
CA ALA A 19 -2.53 -11.36 -0.60
C ALA A 19 -1.66 -12.57 -0.96
N GLU A 20 -1.29 -12.66 -2.23
CA GLU A 20 -0.31 -13.64 -2.73
C GLU A 20 1.11 -13.08 -2.74
N LYS A 21 1.23 -11.75 -2.78
CA LYS A 21 2.49 -11.00 -2.76
C LYS A 21 2.23 -9.57 -2.29
N PHE A 22 3.29 -8.86 -1.97
CA PHE A 22 3.24 -7.46 -1.58
C PHE A 22 4.03 -6.62 -2.57
N ALA A 23 3.38 -5.64 -3.18
CA ALA A 23 3.99 -4.72 -4.12
C ALA A 23 4.60 -3.53 -3.38
N LYS A 24 5.85 -3.23 -3.71
CA LYS A 24 6.55 -2.00 -3.34
C LYS A 24 6.61 -1.10 -4.58
N VAL A 25 5.72 -0.12 -4.62
CA VAL A 25 5.48 0.74 -5.78
C VAL A 25 6.20 2.07 -5.59
N PHE A 26 7.15 2.36 -6.46
CA PHE A 26 7.91 3.60 -6.46
C PHE A 26 7.20 4.64 -7.32
N VAL A 27 6.73 5.71 -6.68
CA VAL A 27 5.99 6.79 -7.34
C VAL A 27 6.85 8.06 -7.33
N ASN A 28 7.10 8.60 -8.52
CA ASN A 28 7.86 9.84 -8.68
C ASN A 28 7.23 10.70 -9.78
N ASN A 29 7.19 12.02 -9.56
CA ASN A 29 6.63 12.99 -10.51
C ASN A 29 5.25 12.60 -11.10
N GLY A 30 4.38 11.98 -10.31
CA GLY A 30 3.03 11.59 -10.74
C GLY A 30 2.94 10.30 -11.55
N ALA A 31 4.01 9.49 -11.61
CA ALA A 31 4.03 8.22 -12.33
C ALA A 31 4.68 7.10 -11.53
N ILE A 32 4.34 5.86 -11.87
CA ILE A 32 5.03 4.66 -11.37
C ILE A 32 6.37 4.55 -12.09
N GLU A 33 7.47 4.61 -11.36
CA GLU A 33 8.81 4.39 -11.91
C GLU A 33 9.18 2.90 -11.90
N LYS A 34 8.78 2.18 -10.85
CA LYS A 34 9.14 0.77 -10.63
C LYS A 34 8.14 0.10 -9.70
N ILE A 35 7.95 -1.20 -9.89
CA ILE A 35 7.26 -2.07 -8.94
C ILE A 35 8.20 -3.23 -8.61
N ASP A 36 8.51 -3.38 -7.32
CA ASP A 36 9.15 -4.58 -6.78
C ASP A 36 8.11 -5.42 -6.05
N TYR A 37 8.29 -6.74 -6.00
CA TYR A 37 7.43 -7.65 -5.25
C TYR A 37 8.22 -8.36 -4.16
N VAL A 38 7.60 -8.53 -3.00
CA VAL A 38 8.11 -9.35 -1.89
C VAL A 38 7.03 -10.34 -1.46
N ASP A 39 7.46 -11.47 -0.89
CA ASP A 39 6.57 -12.56 -0.54
C ASP A 39 5.86 -12.31 0.81
N ASN A 40 6.50 -11.59 1.74
CA ASN A 40 5.96 -11.33 3.07
C ASN A 40 5.66 -9.85 3.30
N ARG A 41 4.59 -9.57 4.07
CA ARG A 41 4.21 -8.22 4.52
C ARG A 41 5.35 -7.52 5.25
N ASP A 42 6.03 -8.25 6.12
CA ASP A 42 7.07 -7.73 7.01
C ASP A 42 8.30 -7.26 6.23
N ASP A 43 8.52 -7.77 5.02
CA ASP A 43 9.60 -7.33 4.12
C ASP A 43 9.37 -5.89 3.58
N LEU A 44 8.20 -5.29 3.83
CA LEU A 44 7.93 -3.88 3.51
C LEU A 44 8.21 -2.92 4.68
N VAL A 45 8.28 -3.41 5.92
CA VAL A 45 8.39 -2.56 7.12
C VAL A 45 9.70 -1.76 7.07
N GLY A 46 9.61 -0.44 7.27
CA GLY A 46 10.74 0.48 7.15
C GLY A 46 11.24 0.76 5.73
N LEU A 47 10.63 0.15 4.70
CA LEU A 47 10.98 0.36 3.29
C LEU A 47 9.93 1.13 2.49
N VAL A 48 8.76 1.37 3.08
CA VAL A 48 7.64 2.08 2.45
C VAL A 48 7.30 3.34 3.25
N HIS A 49 6.79 4.35 2.55
CA HIS A 49 6.27 5.57 3.17
C HIS A 49 4.79 5.44 3.52
N PHE A 50 4.07 4.61 2.76
CA PHE A 50 2.64 4.37 2.94
C PHE A 50 2.36 2.87 2.82
N PHE A 51 1.46 2.35 3.67
CA PHE A 51 0.95 0.99 3.55
C PHE A 51 -0.53 1.04 3.20
N VAL A 52 -0.91 0.58 2.01
CA VAL A 52 -2.25 0.79 1.45
C VAL A 52 -3.04 -0.51 1.42
N THR A 53 -4.22 -0.54 2.05
CA THR A 53 -5.09 -1.71 2.15
C THR A 53 -6.56 -1.33 1.83
N PRO A 54 -7.45 -2.28 1.46
CA PRO A 54 -8.85 -1.96 1.21
C PRO A 54 -9.72 -1.85 2.47
N LYS A 55 -9.16 -2.18 3.63
CA LYS A 55 -9.80 -2.14 4.94
C LYS A 55 -8.76 -1.88 6.02
N GLU A 56 -9.21 -1.48 7.21
CA GLU A 56 -8.34 -1.35 8.38
C GLU A 56 -7.69 -2.69 8.75
N GLU A 57 -6.41 -2.63 9.09
CA GLU A 57 -5.61 -3.78 9.53
C GLU A 57 -4.72 -3.38 10.71
N TYR A 58 -4.22 -4.37 11.46
CA TYR A 58 -3.20 -4.11 12.46
C TYR A 58 -1.89 -3.72 11.76
N VAL A 59 -1.44 -2.48 11.98
CA VAL A 59 -0.34 -1.82 11.22
C VAL A 59 0.65 -1.10 12.14
N PHE A 60 0.70 -1.51 13.41
CA PHE A 60 1.56 -0.89 14.42
C PHE A 60 3.04 -0.92 14.02
N ASP A 61 3.48 -2.01 13.39
CA ASP A 61 4.83 -2.18 12.82
C ASP A 61 5.16 -1.12 11.76
N PHE A 62 4.22 -0.82 10.87
CA PHE A 62 4.38 0.24 9.87
C PHE A 62 4.41 1.63 10.50
N LEU A 63 3.52 1.89 11.48
CA LEU A 63 3.49 3.15 12.21
C LEU A 63 4.79 3.41 12.97
N GLU A 64 5.33 2.40 13.69
CA GLU A 64 6.62 2.50 14.39
C GLU A 64 7.78 2.75 13.43
N ALA A 65 7.70 2.19 12.22
CA ALA A 65 8.69 2.39 11.17
C ALA A 65 8.53 3.72 10.40
N GLY A 66 7.52 4.53 10.74
CA GLY A 66 7.27 5.84 10.14
C GLY A 66 6.46 5.83 8.84
N ALA A 67 5.84 4.70 8.49
CA ALA A 67 4.92 4.60 7.36
C ALA A 67 3.49 4.98 7.78
N GLU A 68 2.77 5.69 6.91
CA GLU A 68 1.37 6.04 7.13
C GLU A 68 0.43 4.95 6.55
N PRO A 69 -0.44 4.34 7.35
CA PRO A 69 -1.46 3.42 6.87
C PRO A 69 -2.57 4.18 6.14
N LEU A 70 -2.89 3.73 4.93
CA LEU A 70 -3.91 4.32 4.07
C LEU A 70 -4.91 3.26 3.61
N MET A 71 -6.16 3.65 3.48
CA MET A 71 -7.23 2.81 3.01
C MET A 71 -7.73 3.26 1.64
N THR A 72 -7.97 2.31 0.74
CA THR A 72 -8.53 2.59 -0.58
C THR A 72 -10.02 3.00 -0.48
N PRO A 73 -10.52 3.87 -1.37
CA PRO A 73 -11.92 4.28 -1.37
C PRO A 73 -12.89 3.21 -1.88
N ALA A 74 -12.38 2.19 -2.55
CA ALA A 74 -13.14 1.04 -3.04
C ALA A 74 -12.41 -0.26 -2.71
N PRO A 75 -13.13 -1.38 -2.51
CA PRO A 75 -12.55 -2.65 -2.07
C PRO A 75 -11.72 -3.38 -3.14
N GLU A 76 -11.96 -3.10 -4.42
CA GLU A 76 -11.26 -3.73 -5.55
C GLU A 76 -10.64 -2.63 -6.41
N MET A 77 -9.34 -2.43 -6.25
CA MET A 77 -8.58 -1.42 -6.99
C MET A 77 -7.28 -2.05 -7.50
N SER A 78 -6.93 -1.84 -8.76
CA SER A 78 -5.62 -2.23 -9.28
C SER A 78 -4.52 -1.33 -8.71
N ILE A 79 -3.25 -1.72 -8.87
CA ILE A 79 -2.11 -0.87 -8.47
C ILE A 79 -2.20 0.53 -9.11
N ASN A 80 -2.63 0.62 -10.37
CA ASN A 80 -2.76 1.88 -11.07
C ASN A 80 -3.85 2.76 -10.44
N ASP A 81 -5.01 2.18 -10.13
CA ASP A 81 -6.12 2.90 -9.49
C ASP A 81 -5.69 3.40 -8.10
N VAL A 82 -4.96 2.58 -7.33
CA VAL A 82 -4.43 2.97 -6.01
C VAL A 82 -3.45 4.14 -6.13
N VAL A 83 -2.55 4.10 -7.11
CA VAL A 83 -1.58 5.19 -7.35
C VAL A 83 -2.30 6.46 -7.81
N GLU A 84 -3.32 6.34 -8.65
CA GLU A 84 -4.17 7.47 -9.06
C GLU A 84 -4.85 8.11 -7.86
N ALA A 85 -5.54 7.32 -7.03
CA ALA A 85 -6.17 7.78 -5.80
C ALA A 85 -5.16 8.41 -4.83
N PHE A 86 -3.94 7.86 -4.72
CA PHE A 86 -2.87 8.47 -3.93
C PHE A 86 -2.48 9.86 -4.45
N LEU A 87 -2.32 10.02 -5.76
CA LEU A 87 -1.95 11.30 -6.38
C LEU A 87 -3.06 12.36 -6.23
N PHE A 88 -4.32 11.94 -6.27
CA PHE A 88 -5.48 12.82 -6.05
C PHE A 88 -5.88 12.98 -4.58
N ARG A 89 -5.15 12.35 -3.64
CA ARG A 89 -5.40 12.40 -2.18
C ARG A 89 -6.79 11.86 -1.79
N GLU A 90 -7.22 10.80 -2.45
CA GLU A 90 -8.50 10.12 -2.23
C GLU A 90 -8.38 8.90 -1.29
N LEU A 91 -7.16 8.54 -0.88
CA LEU A 91 -6.93 7.51 0.14
C LEU A 91 -7.20 8.04 1.55
N PHE A 92 -7.74 7.19 2.42
CA PHE A 92 -8.10 7.55 3.79
C PHE A 92 -7.05 7.09 4.80
N SER A 93 -6.48 8.02 5.57
CA SER A 93 -5.59 7.66 6.68
C SER A 93 -6.35 6.93 7.78
N TYR A 94 -5.76 5.89 8.35
CA TYR A 94 -6.31 5.20 9.53
C TYR A 94 -5.20 4.88 10.53
N GLY A 95 -5.54 4.98 11.81
CA GLY A 95 -4.69 4.53 12.90
C GLY A 95 -5.42 3.45 13.66
N SER A 96 -5.24 2.18 13.28
CA SER A 96 -5.68 1.09 14.15
C SER A 96 -4.74 1.05 15.37
N ILE A 97 -5.30 1.34 16.53
CA ILE A 97 -4.70 1.15 17.85
C ILE A 97 -5.01 -0.28 18.32
#